data_AF-A0A0C2DGA9-F1
#
_entry.id   AF-A0A0C2DGA9-F1
#
_cell.length_a   1.000
_cell.length_b   1.000
_cell.length_c   1.000
_cell.angle_alpha   90.00
_cell.angle_beta   90.00
_cell.angle_gamma   90.00
#
_symmetry.space_group_name_H-M   'P 1'
#
loop_
_entity.id
_entity.type
_entity.pdbx_description
1 polymer ?
#
loop_
_entity_poly.entity_id
_entity_poly.type
_entity_poly.pdbx_seq_one_letter_code
_entity_poly.pdbx_strand_id
1 'polypeptide(L)' 'MATFPGFLVMGGIFEETWCAFGGRTFTCLYITKEDMFNALEDCGMRVENDRKCVLYEIEGMYMVCARKSTGSKETD' A
#
# COMPACT_ATOMS: atom_id res chain seq x y z
N MET A 1 11.08 18.03 20.03
CA MET A 1 11.32 17.89 18.58
C MET A 1 10.10 17.21 17.98
N ALA A 2 9.32 17.89 17.14
CA ALA A 2 8.15 17.28 16.51
C ALA A 2 8.62 16.29 15.44
N THR A 3 8.26 15.01 15.57
CA THR A 3 8.48 14.00 14.52
C THR A 3 7.27 14.00 13.59
N PHE A 4 7.49 14.38 12.34
CA PHE A 4 6.45 14.24 11.31
C PHE A 4 6.41 12.78 10.85
N PRO A 5 5.22 12.17 10.74
CA PRO A 5 5.09 10.82 10.23
C PRO A 5 5.55 10.74 8.77
N GLY A 6 6.27 9.67 8.43
CA GLY A 6 6.67 9.38 7.05
C GLY A 6 5.51 8.84 6.21
N PHE A 7 5.67 8.87 4.88
CA PHE A 7 4.70 8.37 3.92
C PHE A 7 5.30 7.24 3.07
N LEU A 8 4.49 6.25 2.74
CA LEU A 8 4.75 5.21 1.75
C LEU A 8 3.87 5.50 0.54
N VAL A 9 4.48 5.59 -0.64
CA VAL A 9 3.76 5.60 -1.92
C VAL A 9 4.10 4.31 -2.65
N MET A 10 3.08 3.52 -2.97
CA MET A 10 3.21 2.22 -3.64
C MET A 10 2.19 2.12 -4.77
N GLY A 11 2.56 1.42 -5.84
CA GLY A 11 1.61 1.01 -6.87
C GLY A 11 1.73 -0.47 -7.20
N GLY A 12 0.69 -1.03 -7.78
CA GLY A 12 0.61 -2.44 -8.13
C GLY A 12 -0.61 -2.76 -8.98
N ILE A 13 -0.84 -4.05 -9.21
CA ILE A 13 -1.99 -4.57 -9.95
C ILE A 13 -2.71 -5.57 -9.05
N PHE A 14 -4.01 -5.39 -8.86
CA PHE A 14 -4.85 -6.32 -8.11
C PHE A 14 -5.21 -7.53 -8.95
N GLU A 15 -5.32 -8.68 -8.28
CA GLU A 15 -5.85 -9.94 -8.83
C GLU A 15 -5.11 -10.49 -10.07
N GLU A 16 -3.92 -9.95 -10.36
CA GLU A 16 -3.07 -10.43 -11.45
C GLU A 16 -2.09 -11.50 -10.94
N THR A 17 -1.92 -12.57 -11.73
CA THR A 17 -1.07 -13.73 -11.39
C THR A 17 0.14 -13.85 -12.29
N TRP A 18 0.25 -13.02 -13.34
CA TRP A 18 1.39 -13.01 -14.23
C TRP A 18 1.64 -11.66 -14.88
N CYS A 19 2.88 -11.43 -15.33
CA CYS A 19 3.21 -10.30 -16.20
C CYS A 19 4.19 -10.74 -17.29
N ALA A 20 4.18 -10.06 -18.43
CA ALA A 20 5.10 -10.31 -19.52
C ALA A 20 5.96 -9.08 -19.83
N PHE A 21 7.27 -9.28 -19.89
CA PHE A 21 8.23 -8.24 -20.25
C PHE A 21 9.46 -8.85 -20.91
N GLY A 22 9.95 -8.23 -22.00
CA GLY A 22 11.15 -8.68 -22.69
C GLY A 22 11.04 -10.10 -23.28
N GLY A 23 9.85 -10.51 -23.73
CA GLY A 23 9.60 -11.84 -24.28
C GLY A 23 9.59 -12.97 -23.25
N ARG A 24 9.46 -12.64 -21.96
CA ARG A 24 9.38 -13.60 -20.85
C ARG A 24 8.12 -13.36 -20.04
N THR A 25 7.65 -14.41 -19.38
CA THR A 25 6.54 -14.37 -18.43
C THR A 25 7.08 -14.59 -17.01
N PHE A 26 6.54 -13.83 -16.07
CA PHE A 26 6.85 -13.90 -14.65
C PHE A 26 5.56 -14.13 -13.86
N THR A 27 5.65 -14.85 -12.74
CA THR A 27 4.53 -15.02 -11.82
C THR A 27 4.38 -13.78 -10.94
N CYS A 28 3.15 -13.30 -10.75
CA CYS A 28 2.80 -12.23 -9.84
C CYS A 28 2.14 -12.80 -8.58
N LEU A 29 2.33 -12.11 -7.46
CA LEU A 29 1.56 -12.40 -6.25
C LEU A 29 0.12 -11.96 -6.47
N TYR A 30 -0.82 -12.90 -6.39
CA TYR A 30 -2.24 -12.56 -6.34
C TYR A 30 -2.52 -11.80 -5.06
N ILE A 31 -3.02 -10.57 -5.18
CA ILE A 31 -3.37 -9.70 -4.07
C ILE A 31 -4.68 -8.98 -4.36
N THR A 32 -5.61 -9.02 -3.43
CA THR A 32 -6.84 -8.22 -3.50
C THR A 32 -6.62 -6.83 -2.89
N LYS A 33 -7.57 -5.92 -3.11
CA LYS A 33 -7.58 -4.63 -2.42
C LYS A 33 -7.60 -4.78 -0.89
N GLU A 34 -8.37 -5.74 -0.39
CA GLU A 34 -8.50 -6.00 1.06
C GLU A 34 -7.18 -6.51 1.63
N ASP A 35 -6.51 -7.45 0.96
CA ASP A 35 -5.19 -7.95 1.37
C ASP A 35 -4.17 -6.80 1.48
N MET A 36 -4.17 -5.88 0.51
CA MET A 36 -3.30 -4.71 0.51
C MET A 36 -3.56 -3.79 1.71
N PHE A 37 -4.84 -3.49 2.00
CA PHE A 37 -5.18 -2.66 3.15
C PHE A 37 -4.83 -3.32 4.49
N ASN A 38 -5.13 -4.61 4.63
CA ASN A 38 -4.80 -5.37 5.83
C ASN A 38 -3.29 -5.41 6.06
N ALA A 39 -2.50 -5.67 5.01
CA ALA A 39 -1.04 -5.68 5.10
C ALA A 39 -0.46 -4.30 5.48
N LEU A 40 -1.04 -3.21 4.98
CA LEU A 40 -0.67 -1.86 5.40
C LEU A 40 -0.96 -1.65 6.89
N GLU A 41 -2.16 -2.01 7.34
CA GLU A 41 -2.57 -1.87 8.75
C GLU A 41 -1.67 -2.68 9.70
N ASP A 42 -1.39 -3.94 9.36
CA ASP A 42 -0.48 -4.82 10.10
C ASP A 42 0.94 -4.24 10.22
N CYS A 43 1.37 -3.46 9.23
CA CYS A 43 2.65 -2.75 9.24
C CYS A 43 2.60 -1.38 9.94
N GLY A 44 1.49 -1.04 10.60
CA GLY A 44 1.28 0.24 11.25
C GLY A 44 1.11 1.41 10.27
N MET A 45 0.70 1.14 9.04
CA MET A 45 0.43 2.15 8.02
C MET A 45 -1.07 2.41 7.91
N ARG A 46 -1.47 3.65 7.65
CA ARG A 46 -2.87 4.04 7.53
C ARG A 46 -3.12 4.83 6.26
N VAL A 47 -4.19 4.49 5.56
CA VAL A 47 -4.71 5.28 4.43
C VAL A 47 -5.86 6.12 4.98
N GLU A 48 -5.64 7.43 5.09
CA GLU A 48 -6.62 8.37 5.66
C GLU A 48 -7.38 9.11 4.55
N ASN A 49 -8.64 9.48 4.76
CA ASN A 49 -9.44 10.23 3.78
C ASN A 49 -9.22 11.75 3.89
N ASP A 50 -8.02 12.18 4.27
CA ASP A 50 -7.68 13.58 4.59
C ASP A 50 -7.18 14.40 3.39
N ARG A 51 -7.45 13.90 2.17
CA ARG A 51 -6.92 14.40 0.87
C ARG A 51 -5.41 14.25 0.68
N LYS A 52 -4.63 13.84 1.69
CA LYS A 52 -3.18 13.66 1.61
C LYS A 52 -2.79 12.20 1.43
N CYS A 53 -3.53 11.30 2.07
CA CYS A 53 -3.46 9.87 1.81
C CYS A 53 -4.59 9.51 0.85
N VAL A 54 -4.26 8.85 -0.26
CA VAL A 54 -5.21 8.61 -1.35
C VAL A 54 -4.94 7.23 -1.91
N LEU A 55 -6.01 6.50 -2.20
CA LEU A 55 -5.97 5.37 -3.11
C LEU A 55 -6.54 5.83 -4.46
N TYR A 56 -5.74 5.70 -5.50
CA TYR A 56 -6.18 5.80 -6.89
C TYR A 56 -6.19 4.40 -7.49
N GLU A 57 -7.27 4.06 -8.18
CA GLU A 57 -7.40 2.78 -8.87
C GLU A 57 -8.11 2.96 -10.20
N ILE A 58 -7.58 2.32 -11.24
CA ILE A 58 -8.16 2.26 -12.57
C ILE A 58 -7.89 0.87 -13.16
N GLU A 59 -8.95 0.16 -13.55
CA GLU A 59 -8.85 -1.16 -14.20
C GLU A 59 -7.94 -2.16 -13.46
N GLY A 60 -8.05 -2.22 -12.12
CA GLY A 60 -7.25 -3.11 -11.28
C GLY A 60 -5.81 -2.63 -11.01
N MET A 61 -5.31 -1.61 -11.72
CA MET A 61 -4.05 -0.95 -11.37
C MET A 61 -4.29 0.06 -10.25
N TYR A 62 -3.44 0.05 -9.23
CA TYR A 62 -3.57 0.95 -8.09
C TYR A 62 -2.31 1.74 -7.79
N MET A 63 -2.51 2.88 -7.14
CA MET A 63 -1.50 3.65 -6.45
C MET A 63 -2.06 4.11 -5.10
N VAL A 64 -1.33 3.83 -4.03
CA VAL A 64 -1.71 4.14 -2.65
C VAL A 64 -0.66 5.01 -1.99
N CYS A 65 -1.11 6.04 -1.28
CA CYS A 65 -0.31 6.82 -0.35
C CYS A 65 -0.78 6.48 1.07
N ALA A 66 0.09 5.86 1.88
CA ALA A 66 -0.17 5.48 3.25
C ALA A 66 0.77 6.22 4.21
N ARG A 67 0.24 6.69 5.33
CA ARG A 67 0.99 7.39 6.38
C ARG A 67 1.44 6.40 7.44
N LYS A 68 2.69 6.49 7.88
CA LYS A 68 3.17 5.73 9.04
C LYS A 68 2.43 6.22 10.29
N SER A 69 1.80 5.30 11.00
CA SER A 69 1.21 5.59 12.31
C SER A 69 2.32 5.98 13.26
N THR A 70 2.16 7.12 13.92
CA THR A 70 2.98 7.46 15.07
C THR A 70 2.54 6.53 16.20
N GLY A 71 3.24 5.42 16.40
CA GLY A 71 2.98 4.57 17.56
C GLY A 71 2.98 5.43 18.83
N SER A 72 1.91 5.35 19.60
CA SER A 72 2.00 5.55 21.05
C SER A 72 3.16 4.69 21.53
N LYS A 73 4.10 5.28 22.28
CA LYS A 73 5.18 4.54 22.93
C LYS A 73 4.59 3.27 23.56
N GLU A 74 5.08 2.10 23.16
CA GLU A 74 4.98 0.91 24.01
C GLU A 74 5.50 1.32 25.38
N THR A 75 4.58 1.35 26.35
CA THR A 75 4.89 1.47 27.76
C THR A 75 4.53 0.11 28.32
N ASP A 76 5.53 -0.78 28.36
CA ASP A 76 5.92 -1.58 29.53
C ASP A 76 7.13 -2.46 29.20
#